data_AF-A0A822BWB8-F1
#
_entry.id   AF-A0A822BWB8-F1
#
_cell.length_a   1.000
_cell.length_b   1.000
_cell.length_c   1.000
_cell.angle_alpha   90.00
_cell.angle_beta   90.00
_cell.angle_gamma   90.00
#
_symmetry.space_group_name_H-M   'P 1'
#
loop_
_entity.id
_entity.type
_entity.pdbx_description
1 polymer ?
#
loop_
_entity_poly.entity_id
_entity_poly.type
_entity_poly.pdbx_seq_one_letter_code
_entity_poly.pdbx_strand_id
1 'polypeptide(L)' 'MSEYEHNVIYILGGIFQKTKHGQIRHQSLPLQKYLRFSSISNTVLSVNQVYNMLMTLKHNNNNWLEVLKCISERCLIG' A
#
# COMPACT_ATOMS: atom_id res chain seq x y z
N MET A 1 -4.03 5.74 4.81
CA MET A 1 -4.68 4.59 5.46
C MET A 1 -3.81 4.08 6.59
N SER A 2 -4.30 4.02 7.82
CA SER A 2 -3.59 3.43 8.97
C SER A 2 -4.06 2.01 9.29
N GLU A 3 -5.31 1.71 8.96
CA GLU A 3 -5.97 0.43 9.23
C GLU A 3 -6.88 0.08 8.04
N TYR A 4 -7.15 -1.21 7.87
CA TYR A 4 -8.12 -1.74 6.92
C TYR A 4 -9.53 -1.65 7.51
N GLU A 5 -10.42 -1.02 6.76
CA GLU A 5 -11.82 -0.78 7.11
C GLU A 5 -12.70 -1.76 6.34
N HIS A 6 -13.40 -2.64 7.04
CA HIS A 6 -14.21 -3.71 6.44
C HIS A 6 -15.43 -3.20 5.66
N ASN A 7 -15.88 -1.98 5.95
CA ASN A 7 -17.09 -1.38 5.38
C ASN A 7 -16.79 -0.43 4.22
N VAL A 8 -15.56 -0.45 3.69
CA VAL A 8 -15.10 0.45 2.62
C VAL A 8 -14.73 -0.35 1.38
N ILE A 9 -15.09 0.19 0.21
CA ILE A 9 -14.67 -0.35 -1.09
C ILE A 9 -13.36 0.32 -1.47
N TYR A 10 -12.30 -0.48 -1.60
CA TYR A 10 -10.98 -0.02 -2.05
C TYR A 10 -10.86 -0.16 -3.57
N ILE A 11 -10.51 0.94 -4.24
CA ILE A 11 -10.28 0.97 -5.69
C ILE A 11 -8.76 1.04 -5.93
N LEU A 12 -8.21 0.05 -6.61
CA LEU A 12 -6.80 0.00 -7.00
C LEU A 12 -6.65 0.40 -8.48
N GLY A 13 -6.10 1.59 -8.72
CA GLY A 13 -5.80 2.06 -10.08
C GLY A 13 -4.31 1.90 -10.40
N GLY A 14 -3.99 1.27 -11.53
CA GLY A 14 -2.69 1.47 -12.18
C GLY A 14 -2.64 2.90 -12.75
N ILE A 15 -1.48 3.56 -12.71
CA ILE A 15 -1.28 5.00 -12.98
C ILE A 15 -2.27 5.57 -14.01
N PHE A 16 -3.21 6.40 -13.53
CA PHE A 16 -3.94 7.36 -14.34
C PHE A 16 -3.74 8.74 -13.73
N GLN A 17 -2.70 9.42 -14.19
CA GLN A 17 -2.48 10.82 -13.85
C GLN A 17 -3.43 11.67 -14.69
N LYS A 18 -4.69 11.78 -14.26
CA LYS A 18 -5.54 12.93 -14.56
C LYS A 18 -6.28 13.34 -13.29
N THR A 19 -5.68 14.33 -12.63
CA THR A 19 -6.37 15.18 -11.69
C THR A 19 -7.53 15.85 -12.42
N LYS A 20 -8.77 15.56 -11.99
CA LYS A 20 -9.81 16.56 -11.64
C LYS A 20 -11.18 15.89 -11.44
N HIS A 21 -11.74 16.15 -10.26
CA HIS A 21 -13.17 16.13 -9.92
C HIS A 21 -13.89 14.78 -9.74
N GLY A 22 -13.53 14.06 -8.67
CA GLY A 22 -14.42 13.09 -8.02
C GLY A 22 -14.31 13.19 -6.49
N GLN A 23 -15.42 13.08 -5.76
CA GLN A 23 -15.45 13.05 -4.28
C GLN A 23 -14.87 11.75 -3.69
N ILE A 24 -13.93 11.10 -4.40
CA ILE A 24 -13.29 9.87 -3.94
C ILE A 24 -12.18 10.28 -2.98
N ARG A 25 -12.23 9.76 -1.75
CA ARG A 25 -11.16 9.98 -0.77
C ARG A 25 -9.90 9.27 -1.25
N HIS A 26 -8.89 10.05 -1.62
CA HIS A 26 -7.57 9.52 -1.94
C HIS A 26 -6.78 9.31 -0.64
N GLN A 27 -6.33 8.08 -0.41
CA GLN A 27 -5.42 7.76 0.69
C GLN A 27 -4.25 6.93 0.18
N SER A 28 -3.04 7.27 0.63
CA SER A 28 -1.84 6.47 0.41
C SER A 28 -1.65 5.42 1.51
N LEU A 29 -0.93 4.35 1.17
CA LEU A 29 -0.41 3.38 2.14
C LEU A 29 0.74 4.02 2.94
N PRO A 30 0.87 3.75 4.25
CA PRO A 30 1.83 4.38 5.14
C PRO A 30 3.24 3.78 5.02
N LEU A 31 3.67 3.45 3.80
CA LEU A 31 4.92 2.71 3.53
C LEU A 31 6.17 3.44 4.04
N GLN A 32 6.18 4.79 3.98
CA GLN A 32 7.29 5.61 4.49
C GLN A 32 7.58 5.40 5.98
N LYS A 33 6.60 4.95 6.78
CA LYS A 33 6.81 4.65 8.21
C LYS A 33 7.63 3.38 8.42
N TYR A 34 7.60 2.48 7.45
CA TYR A 34 8.11 1.12 7.60
C TYR A 34 9.33 0.86 6.71
N LEU A 35 9.39 1.51 5.54
CA LEU A 35 10.49 1.42 4.61
C LEU A 35 11.45 2.59 4.90
N ARG A 36 12.61 2.30 5.49
CA ARG A 36 13.73 3.25 5.58
C ARG A 36 14.38 3.33 4.20
N PHE A 37 13.92 4.28 3.39
CA PHE A 37 14.45 4.46 2.06
C PHE A 37 15.87 5.05 2.12
N SER A 38 16.89 4.27 1.74
CA SER A 38 18.06 4.86 1.09
C SER A 38 17.58 5.51 -0.22
N SER A 39 18.22 6.59 -0.62
CA SER A 39 17.78 7.63 -1.57
C SER A 39 17.31 7.22 -2.98
N ILE A 40 17.11 5.92 -3.28
CA ILE A 40 16.95 5.39 -4.64
C ILE A 40 15.78 4.39 -4.81
N SER A 41 15.15 3.84 -3.77
CA SER A 41 14.17 2.76 -4.01
C SER A 41 12.77 3.25 -4.41
N ASN A 42 12.34 2.82 -5.59
CA ASN A 42 11.04 3.07 -6.21
C ASN A 42 9.87 2.79 -5.23
N THR A 43 9.11 3.82 -4.86
CA THR A 43 7.89 3.73 -4.02
C THR A 43 6.65 3.26 -4.81
N VAL A 44 6.84 2.88 -6.07
CA VAL A 44 5.79 2.45 -6.98
C VAL A 44 5.57 0.95 -6.83
N LEU A 45 4.52 0.57 -6.11
CA LEU A 45 4.08 -0.81 -6.00
C LEU A 45 3.25 -1.22 -7.23
N SER A 46 3.40 -2.48 -7.64
CA SER A 46 2.48 -3.10 -8.59
C SER A 46 1.09 -3.28 -7.98
N VAL A 47 0.05 -3.34 -8.82
CA VAL A 47 -1.34 -3.56 -8.37
C VAL A 47 -1.46 -4.86 -7.57
N ASN A 48 -0.78 -5.94 -7.99
CA ASN A 48 -0.80 -7.22 -7.28
C ASN A 48 -0.18 -7.13 -5.88
N GLN A 49 0.93 -6.37 -5.72
CA GLN A 49 1.53 -6.15 -4.40
C GLN A 49 0.56 -5.41 -3.48
N VAL A 50 -0.09 -4.34 -3.98
CA VAL A 50 -1.08 -3.59 -3.20
C VAL A 50 -2.29 -4.46 -2.84
N TYR A 51 -2.77 -5.28 -3.78
CA TYR A 51 -3.86 -6.22 -3.51
C TYR A 51 -3.49 -7.21 -2.40
N ASN A 52 -2.33 -7.86 -2.50
CA ASN A 52 -1.87 -8.81 -1.50
C ASN A 52 -1.72 -8.15 -0.13
N MET A 53 -1.19 -6.93 -0.09
CA MET A 53 -1.10 -6.16 1.16
C MET A 53 -2.46 -5.91 1.81
N LEU A 54 -3.47 -5.51 1.02
CA LEU A 54 -4.82 -5.28 1.54
C LEU A 54 -5.47 -6.58 2.04
N MET A 55 -5.28 -7.70 1.34
CA MET A 55 -5.77 -9.00 1.79
C MET A 55 -5.08 -9.42 3.09
N THR A 56 -3.77 -9.23 3.20
CA THR A 56 -3.03 -9.52 4.44
C THR A 56 -3.51 -8.66 5.61
N LEU A 57 -3.78 -7.37 5.40
CA LEU A 57 -4.35 -6.50 6.46
C LEU A 57 -5.71 -7.01 6.95
N LYS A 58 -6.58 -7.40 6.00
CA LYS A 58 -7.91 -7.95 6.30
C LYS A 58 -7.83 -9.23 7.12
N HIS A 59 -6.94 -10.15 6.76
CA HIS A 59 -6.84 -11.46 7.41
C HIS A 59 -6.03 -11.46 8.71
N ASN A 60 -5.06 -10.54 8.85
CA ASN A 60 -4.14 -10.51 9.99
C ASN A 60 -4.39 -9.32 10.94
N ASN A 61 -5.64 -8.88 11.07
CA ASN A 61 -6.05 -7.82 12.01
C ASN A 61 -5.15 -6.58 11.96
N ASN A 62 -4.89 -6.03 10.77
CA ASN A 62 -4.06 -4.84 10.56
C ASN A 62 -2.57 -4.98 10.98
N ASN A 63 -2.03 -6.20 11.03
CA ASN A 63 -0.60 -6.41 11.28
C ASN A 63 0.26 -5.99 10.07
N TRP A 64 0.75 -4.74 10.11
CA TRP A 64 1.58 -4.18 9.05
C TRP A 64 2.94 -4.88 8.88
N LEU A 65 3.49 -5.54 9.90
CA LEU A 65 4.76 -6.27 9.76
C LEU A 65 4.63 -7.47 8.82
N GLU A 66 3.53 -8.20 8.92
CA GLU A 66 3.23 -9.31 7.99
C GLU A 66 2.93 -8.80 6.57
N VAL A 67 2.26 -7.66 6.47
CA VAL A 67 1.92 -7.02 5.19
C VAL A 67 3.16 -6.59 4.41
N LEU A 68 4.18 -6.10 5.11
CA LEU A 68 5.43 -5.68 4.48
C LEU A 68 6.13 -6.86 3.78
N LYS A 69 5.98 -8.09 4.27
CA LYS A 69 6.52 -9.29 3.60
C LYS A 69 5.94 -9.52 2.20
N CYS A 70 4.78 -8.93 1.87
CA CYS A 70 4.22 -8.96 0.52
C CYS A 70 4.99 -8.08 -0.48
N ILE A 71 5.82 -7.17 0.02
CA ILE A 71 6.77 -6.39 -0.77
C ILE A 71 8.08 -7.21 -0.80
N SER A 72 8.57 -7.52 -1.99
CA SER A 72 9.76 -8.38 -2.17
C SER A 72 10.92 -7.93 -1.27
N GLU A 73 11.65 -8.88 -0.67
CA GLU A 73 12.82 -8.63 0.20
C GLU A 73 13.84 -7.65 -0.43
N ARG A 74 13.91 -7.53 -1.75
CA ARG A 74 14.78 -6.54 -2.42
C ARG A 74 14.45 -5.07 -2.09
N CYS A 75 13.28 -4.78 -1.54
CA CYS A 75 12.89 -3.46 -1.02
C CYS A 75 12.99 -3.36 0.51
N LEU A 76 13.36 -4.47 1.18
CA LEU A 76 13.39 -4.66 2.62
C LEU A 76 14.75 -5.22 3.06
N ILE A 77 15.85 -4.51 2.81
CA ILE A 77 17.09 -4.65 3.60
C ILE A 77 17.81 -3.30 3.60
N GLY A 78 18.20 -2.86 4.80
CA GLY A 78 19.02 -1.68 5.09
C GLY A 78 18.77 -1.15 6.49
#